data_AF-A0A9N8JSQ9-F1
#
_entry.id   AF-A0A9N8JSQ9-F1
#
_cell.length_a   1.000
_cell.length_b   1.000
_cell.length_c   1.000
_cell.angle_alpha   90.00
_cell.angle_beta   90.00
_cell.angle_gamma   90.00
#
_symmetry.space_group_name_H-M   'P 1'
#
loop_
_entity.id
_entity.type
_entity.pdbx_description
1 polymer ?
#
loop_
_entity_poly.entity_id
_entity_poly.type
_entity_poly.pdbx_seq_one_letter_code
_entity_poly.pdbx_strand_id
1 'polypeptide(L)'
;MHTKMHSFSHQGWNTEENRDSRTLINRVRHGLDLFGRADELYDKIEDNKDVPSYITAQYEQKGRFKYLLDRDGEDAGFDDVSAAVQHDIYFKYGSSFYS
;
A
#
# COMPACT_ATOMS: atom_id res chain seq x y z
N MET A 1 7.89 -18.05 -12.08
CA MET A 1 8.92 -17.76 -11.06
C MET A 1 9.00 -16.24 -10.89
N HIS A 2 8.87 -15.72 -9.67
CA HIS A 2 8.93 -14.28 -9.39
C HIS A 2 10.39 -13.78 -9.41
N THR A 3 10.85 -13.30 -10.56
CA THR A 3 12.23 -12.79 -10.75
C THR A 3 12.49 -11.45 -10.06
N LYS A 4 11.44 -10.66 -9.76
CA LYS A 4 11.59 -9.33 -9.13
C LYS A 4 12.24 -9.38 -7.74
N MET A 5 12.17 -10.49 -7.03
CA MET A 5 12.71 -10.63 -5.67
C MET A 5 14.12 -11.25 -5.63
N HIS A 6 14.77 -11.41 -6.80
CA HIS A 6 16.09 -12.03 -6.86
C HIS A 6 17.25 -11.09 -6.58
N SER A 7 17.08 -9.79 -6.82
CA SER A 7 18.14 -8.82 -6.58
C SER A 7 17.60 -7.43 -6.26
N PHE A 8 18.15 -6.84 -5.21
CA PHE A 8 18.14 -5.42 -4.95
C PHE A 8 19.31 -4.74 -5.68
N SER A 9 19.19 -3.44 -5.95
CA SER A 9 20.28 -2.64 -6.53
C SER A 9 21.54 -2.67 -5.65
N HIS A 10 21.36 -2.77 -4.34
CA HIS A 10 22.43 -2.96 -3.36
C HIS A 10 22.69 -4.46 -3.16
N GLN A 11 23.69 -4.99 -3.89
CA GLN A 11 23.98 -6.43 -3.90
C GLN A 11 24.29 -7.01 -2.51
N GLY A 12 24.88 -6.22 -1.61
CA GLY A 12 25.18 -6.62 -0.24
C GLY A 12 23.95 -6.91 0.64
N TRP A 13 22.75 -6.55 0.17
CA TRP A 13 21.49 -6.77 0.89
C TRP A 13 20.65 -7.90 0.32
N ASN A 14 21.17 -8.65 -0.67
CA ASN A 14 20.55 -9.85 -1.23
C ASN A 14 20.67 -11.08 -0.32
N THR A 15 20.47 -10.91 0.99
CA THR A 15 20.45 -12.02 1.95
C THR A 15 19.19 -12.86 1.76
N GLU A 16 19.22 -14.11 2.21
CA GLU A 16 18.05 -15.00 2.16
C GLU A 16 16.86 -14.43 2.93
N GLU A 17 17.12 -13.82 4.10
CA GLU A 17 16.12 -13.14 4.91
C GLU A 17 15.49 -11.94 4.19
N ASN A 18 16.31 -11.05 3.62
CA ASN A 18 15.79 -9.85 2.94
C ASN A 18 15.02 -10.17 1.66
N ARG A 19 15.22 -11.38 1.11
CA ARG A 19 14.52 -11.86 -0.08
C ARG A 19 13.30 -12.72 0.25
N ASP A 20 13.11 -13.09 1.52
CA ASP A 20 11.93 -13.83 1.95
C ASP A 20 10.69 -12.92 1.93
N SER A 21 9.68 -13.34 1.16
CA SER A 21 8.47 -12.54 0.95
C SER A 21 7.70 -12.29 2.25
N ARG A 22 7.73 -13.22 3.21
CA ARG A 22 7.02 -13.05 4.49
C ARG A 22 7.69 -11.96 5.32
N THR A 23 9.02 -11.94 5.33
CA THR A 23 9.83 -10.91 5.97
C THR A 23 9.55 -9.53 5.37
N LEU A 24 9.51 -9.42 4.04
CA LEU A 24 9.20 -8.17 3.36
C LEU A 24 7.78 -7.68 3.61
N ILE A 25 6.79 -8.57 3.54
CA ILE A 25 5.39 -8.23 3.84
C ILE A 25 5.28 -7.73 5.29
N ASN A 26 5.93 -8.41 6.24
CA ASN A 26 5.94 -7.99 7.63
C ASN A 26 6.56 -6.59 7.79
N ARG A 27 7.73 -6.35 7.21
CA ARG A 27 8.42 -5.05 7.30
C ARG A 27 7.59 -3.92 6.68
N VAL A 28 7.01 -4.14 5.49
CA VAL A 28 6.14 -3.15 4.82
C VAL A 28 4.88 -2.86 5.63
N ARG A 29 4.24 -3.88 6.20
CA ARG A 29 3.00 -3.71 7.00
C ARG A 29 3.23 -2.93 8.29
N HIS A 30 4.37 -3.17 8.96
CA HIS A 30 4.66 -2.54 10.25
C HIS A 30 5.54 -1.28 10.13
N GLY A 31 5.82 -0.82 8.90
CA GLY A 31 6.66 0.36 8.67
C GLY A 31 8.11 0.18 9.11
N LEU A 32 8.64 -1.05 9.10
CA LEU A 32 10.02 -1.35 9.48
C LEU A 32 10.97 -1.19 8.29
N ASP A 33 12.26 -0.97 8.57
CA ASP A 33 13.30 -0.97 7.55
C ASP A 33 13.28 -2.26 6.72
N LEU A 34 13.31 -2.11 5.39
CA LEU A 34 13.25 -3.23 4.45
C LEU A 34 14.44 -4.19 4.60
N PHE A 35 15.54 -3.77 5.21
CA PHE A 35 16.75 -4.55 5.42
C PHE A 35 17.01 -4.87 6.89
N GLY A 36 16.11 -4.51 7.81
CA GLY A 36 16.20 -4.82 9.23
C GLY A 36 17.32 -4.07 9.98
N ARG A 37 17.75 -2.91 9.49
CA ARG A 37 18.76 -2.08 10.14
C ARG A 37 18.21 -1.50 11.45
N ALA A 38 18.91 -1.74 12.56
CA ALA A 38 18.44 -1.40 13.90
C ALA A 38 18.43 0.11 14.20
N ASP A 39 19.19 0.90 13.43
CA ASP A 39 19.30 2.35 13.54
C ASP A 39 18.27 3.11 12.68
N GLU A 40 17.54 2.40 11.82
CA GLU A 40 16.51 2.98 10.94
C GLU A 40 15.13 2.77 11.54
N LEU A 41 14.78 3.68 12.45
CA LEU A 41 13.50 3.70 13.14
C LEU A 41 12.55 4.66 12.41
N TYR A 42 11.36 4.17 12.07
CA TYR A 42 10.31 4.96 11.46
C TYR A 42 9.13 5.07 12.42
N ASP A 43 8.62 6.27 12.60
CA ASP A 43 7.39 6.49 13.35
C ASP A 43 6.19 6.30 12.42
N LYS A 44 5.28 5.42 12.81
CA LYS A 44 3.96 5.32 12.18
C LYS A 44 3.08 6.43 12.73
N ILE A 45 2.54 7.26 11.84
CA ILE A 45 1.58 8.30 12.21
C ILE A 45 0.17 7.70 12.14
N GLU A 46 -0.43 7.48 13.31
CA GLU A 46 -1.83 7.08 13.41
C GLU A 46 -2.76 8.25 13.05
N ASP A 47 -3.87 7.97 12.37
CA ASP A 47 -4.87 8.96 11.95
C ASP A 47 -4.24 10.16 11.20
N ASN A 48 -3.46 9.86 10.15
CA ASN A 48 -2.77 10.91 9.37
C ASN A 48 -3.77 11.85 8.68
N LYS A 49 -3.84 13.10 9.18
CA LYS A 49 -4.66 14.19 8.62
C LYS A 49 -3.86 15.15 7.74
N ASP A 50 -2.54 14.97 7.64
CA ASP A 50 -1.68 15.76 6.78
C ASP A 50 -1.72 15.22 5.34
N VAL A 51 -2.91 15.32 4.75
CA VAL A 51 -3.18 14.93 3.37
C VAL A 51 -4.04 16.02 2.72
N PRO A 52 -3.99 16.18 1.38
CA PRO A 52 -4.88 17.10 0.70
C PRO A 52 -6.35 16.81 1.05
N SER A 53 -7.12 17.86 1.34
CA SER A 53 -8.52 17.75 1.77
C SER A 53 -9.40 16.93 0.83
N TYR A 54 -9.07 16.92 -0.47
CA TYR A 54 -9.72 16.07 -1.47
C TYR A 54 -9.61 14.57 -1.14
N ILE A 55 -8.46 14.10 -0.67
CA ILE A 55 -8.24 12.69 -0.31
C ILE A 55 -9.15 12.32 0.85
N THR A 56 -9.15 13.12 1.92
CA THR A 56 -10.02 12.92 3.09
C THR A 56 -11.49 12.91 2.68
N ALA A 57 -11.93 13.90 1.90
CA ALA A 57 -13.32 13.99 1.44
C ALA A 57 -13.73 12.78 0.57
N GLN A 58 -12.86 12.32 -0.33
CA GLN A 58 -13.15 11.13 -1.16
C GLN A 58 -13.14 9.83 -0.33
N TYR A 59 -12.31 9.75 0.69
CA TYR A 59 -12.30 8.61 1.61
C TYR A 59 -13.60 8.55 2.43
N GLU A 60 -14.00 9.65 3.07
CA GLU A 60 -15.19 9.70 3.91
C GLU A 60 -16.48 9.49 3.09
N GLN A 61 -16.58 10.07 1.90
CA GLN A 61 -17.79 10.03 1.09
C GLN A 61 -17.92 8.75 0.26
N LYS A 62 -16.80 8.22 -0.21
CA LYS A 62 -16.75 7.19 -1.26
C LYS A 62 -15.86 6.00 -0.91
N GLY A 63 -15.20 6.00 0.24
CA GLY A 63 -14.24 4.96 0.63
C GLY A 63 -13.00 4.90 -0.26
N ARG A 64 -12.72 5.95 -1.06
CA ARG A 64 -11.60 5.95 -2.01
C ARG A 64 -10.28 6.23 -1.30
N PHE A 65 -9.18 5.78 -1.90
CA PHE A 65 -7.82 6.07 -1.45
C PHE A 65 -7.48 5.56 -0.05
N LYS A 66 -8.13 4.49 0.41
CA LYS A 66 -7.81 3.88 1.71
C LYS A 66 -6.32 3.58 1.85
N TYR A 67 -5.67 3.05 0.81
CA TYR A 67 -4.22 2.79 0.78
C TYR A 67 -3.30 4.00 1.05
N LEU A 68 -3.80 5.24 0.94
CA LEU A 68 -3.04 6.45 1.29
C LEU A 68 -3.20 6.85 2.76
N LEU A 69 -4.24 6.38 3.43
CA LEU A 69 -4.63 6.77 4.78
C LEU A 69 -4.38 5.67 5.81
N ASP A 70 -4.63 4.42 5.43
CA ASP A 70 -4.50 3.25 6.28
C ASP A 70 -4.11 2.01 5.45
N ARG A 71 -2.98 1.41 5.83
CA ARG A 71 -2.38 0.25 5.15
C ARG A 71 -2.28 -0.98 6.04
N ASP A 72 -2.90 -0.96 7.23
CA ASP A 72 -2.79 -2.06 8.20
C ASP A 72 -3.60 -3.30 7.79
N GLY A 73 -4.61 -3.11 6.94
CA GLY A 73 -5.43 -4.21 6.41
C GLY A 73 -4.63 -5.22 5.57
N GLU A 74 -5.20 -6.42 5.37
CA GLU A 74 -4.56 -7.51 4.63
C GLU A 74 -4.09 -7.07 3.24
N ASP A 75 -4.94 -6.32 2.53
CA ASP A 75 -4.68 -5.79 1.19
C ASP A 75 -4.08 -4.37 1.21
N ALA A 76 -3.61 -3.90 2.37
CA ALA A 76 -3.03 -2.57 2.55
C ALA A 76 -3.89 -1.40 2.02
N GLY A 77 -5.22 -1.57 2.05
CA GLY A 77 -6.18 -0.57 1.57
C GLY A 77 -6.36 -0.51 0.05
N PHE A 78 -5.87 -1.52 -0.69
CA PHE A 78 -6.17 -1.73 -2.10
C PHE A 78 -7.40 -2.61 -2.28
N ASP A 79 -8.16 -2.36 -3.34
CA ASP A 79 -9.27 -3.22 -3.77
C ASP A 79 -8.83 -4.02 -5.00
N ASP A 80 -9.11 -5.33 -4.98
CA ASP A 80 -8.89 -6.19 -6.14
C ASP A 80 -9.90 -5.88 -7.24
N VAL A 81 -9.38 -5.41 -8.38
CA VAL A 81 -10.16 -5.23 -9.59
C VAL A 81 -10.05 -6.46 -10.49
N SER A 82 -11.04 -7.35 -10.43
CA SER A 82 -11.23 -8.35 -11.49
C SER A 82 -11.99 -7.74 -12.68
N ALA A 83 -11.87 -8.34 -13.87
CA ALA A 83 -12.55 -7.86 -15.07
C ALA A 83 -14.08 -7.77 -14.93
N ALA A 84 -14.69 -8.55 -14.02
CA ALA A 84 -16.11 -8.47 -13.69
C ALA A 84 -16.45 -7.26 -12.80
N VAL A 85 -15.53 -6.84 -11.93
CA VAL A 85 -15.70 -5.71 -11.00
C VAL A 85 -15.50 -4.36 -11.72
N GLN A 86 -14.80 -4.35 -12.86
CA GLN A 86 -14.59 -3.14 -13.65
C GLN A 86 -15.91 -2.53 -14.17
N HIS A 87 -16.95 -3.34 -14.41
CA HIS A 87 -18.25 -2.80 -14.84
C HIS A 87 -18.99 -2.05 -13.71
N ASP A 88 -18.85 -2.49 -12.47
CA ASP A 88 -19.51 -1.89 -11.30
C ASP A 88 -18.78 -0.64 -10.77
N ILE A 89 -17.44 -0.61 -10.82
CA ILE A 89 -16.66 0.57 -10.38
C ILE A 89 -16.90 1.77 -11.31
N TYR A 90 -16.98 1.54 -12.62
CA TYR A 90 -17.30 2.61 -13.58
C TYR A 90 -18.73 3.12 -13.41
N PHE A 91 -19.69 2.28 -13.05
CA PHE A 91 -21.06 2.71 -12.75
C PHE A 91 -21.16 3.49 -11.43
N LYS A 92 -20.43 3.09 -10.39
CA LYS A 92 -20.49 3.69 -9.04
C LYS A 92 -19.73 5.03 -8.94
N TYR A 93 -18.65 5.21 -9.70
CA TYR A 93 -17.79 6.40 -9.62
C TYR A 93 -17.68 7.22 -10.92
N GLY A 94 -18.11 6.68 -12.07
CA GLY A 94 -18.06 7.37 -13.37
C GLY A 94 -19.20 8.35 -13.62
N SER A 95 -20.30 8.25 -12.89
CA SER A 95 -21.46 9.16 -12.99
C SER A 95 -21.21 10.56 -12.41
N SER A 96 -20.05 10.78 -11.76
CA SER A 96 -19.69 12.08 -11.16
C SER A 96 -18.83 12.98 -12.06
N PHE A 97 -18.45 12.53 -13.27
CA PHE A 97 -17.58 13.27 -14.19
C PHE A 97 -18.28 13.87 -15.41
N TYR A 98 -19.61 13.70 -15.50
CA TYR A 98 -20.47 14.39 -16.48
C TYR A 98 -21.73 14.90 -15.77
N SER A 99 -21.63 16.06 -15.12
CA SER A 99 -22.73 16.95 -14.76
C SER A 99 -22.19 18.33 -14.47
#